data_AF-A0A428N1D3-F1
#
_entry.id   AF-A0A428N1D3-F1
#
_cell.length_a   1.000
_cell.length_b   1.000
_cell.length_c   1.000
_cell.angle_alpha   90.00
_cell.angle_beta   90.00
_cell.angle_gamma   90.00
#
_symmetry.space_group_name_H-M   'P 1'
#
loop_
_entity.id
_entity.type
_entity.pdbx_description
1 polymer ?
#
loop_
_entity_poly.entity_id
_entity_poly.type
_entity_poly.pdbx_seq_one_letter_code
_entity_poly.pdbx_strand_id
1 'polypeptide(L)'
;MKNVLNAAKNERGLTLIELLAVIVILGIIAAIAVPSIGGIIDNSKKDAHIANAEQMVSSARLAQVSDLAVDEENGTYEYSIEDLVEGGYIENVESPGNNGPYDHSNSTVEIDNSGDGDGDDGNENPTYTIKLAAEEGGNYISDETIDALRGSEDDEGRELVDLNGDN
;
A
#
# COMPACT_ATOMS: atom_id res chain seq x y z
N MET A 1 31.21 34.52 -60.31
CA MET A 1 31.27 33.69 -59.08
C MET A 1 30.46 34.41 -58.01
N LYS A 2 29.63 33.69 -57.25
CA LYS A 2 28.55 34.23 -56.40
C LYS A 2 29.13 34.90 -55.14
N ASN A 3 28.74 36.15 -54.88
CA ASN A 3 29.01 36.83 -53.61
C ASN A 3 28.11 36.21 -52.53
N VAL A 4 28.71 35.52 -51.56
CA VAL A 4 28.00 34.94 -50.41
C VAL A 4 27.76 36.08 -49.42
N LEU A 5 26.52 36.56 -49.31
CA LEU A 5 26.14 37.53 -48.28
C LEU A 5 26.31 36.85 -46.91
N ASN A 6 27.31 37.30 -46.16
CA ASN A 6 27.44 36.99 -44.74
C ASN A 6 26.25 37.61 -43.99
N ALA A 7 25.21 36.80 -43.78
CA ALA A 7 24.20 37.10 -42.78
C ALA A 7 24.86 36.93 -41.40
N ALA A 8 25.37 38.02 -40.83
CA ALA A 8 25.75 38.05 -39.43
C ALA A 8 24.50 37.68 -38.61
N LYS A 9 24.48 36.44 -38.10
CA LYS A 9 23.45 35.95 -37.19
C LYS A 9 23.47 36.84 -35.96
N ASN A 10 22.41 37.64 -35.82
CA ASN A 10 22.21 38.53 -34.69
C ASN A 10 21.81 37.67 -33.48
N GLU A 11 22.79 37.10 -32.79
CA GLU A 11 22.61 36.40 -31.52
C GLU A 11 22.31 37.44 -30.43
N ARG A 12 21.07 37.94 -30.43
CA ARG A 12 20.54 38.73 -29.32
C ARG A 12 20.48 37.80 -28.09
N GLY A 13 21.48 37.92 -27.23
CA GLY A 13 21.54 37.18 -25.97
C GLY A 13 20.39 37.57 -25.05
N LEU A 14 19.86 36.57 -24.33
CA LEU A 14 18.91 36.75 -23.23
C LEU A 14 19.47 37.73 -22.21
N THR A 15 18.63 38.64 -21.73
CA THR A 15 19.01 39.58 -20.68
C THR A 15 18.88 38.92 -19.30
N LEU A 16 19.71 39.34 -18.33
CA LEU A 16 19.63 38.83 -16.96
C LEU A 16 18.25 39.07 -16.33
N ILE A 17 17.55 40.13 -16.73
CA ILE A 17 16.22 40.47 -16.19
C ILE A 17 15.13 39.52 -16.70
N GLU A 18 15.23 39.03 -17.93
CA GLU A 18 14.32 38.00 -18.45
C GLU A 18 14.52 36.69 -17.71
N LEU A 19 15.77 36.30 -17.48
CA LEU A 19 16.06 35.10 -16.71
C LEU A 19 15.61 35.23 -15.25
N LEU A 20 15.75 36.43 -14.67
CA LEU A 20 15.27 36.75 -13.32
C LEU A 20 13.74 36.64 -13.21
N ALA A 21 13.00 37.19 -14.18
CA ALA A 21 11.53 37.11 -14.16
C ALA A 21 11.02 35.66 -14.22
N VAL A 22 11.67 34.80 -15.00
CA VAL A 22 11.31 33.38 -15.12
C VAL A 22 11.54 32.64 -13.82
N ILE A 23 12.70 32.81 -13.17
CA ILE A 23 12.98 32.09 -11.91
C ILE A 23 12.06 32.55 -10.77
N VAL A 24 11.61 33.81 -10.77
CA VAL A 24 10.63 34.31 -9.80
C VAL A 24 9.28 33.62 -9.98
N ILE A 25 8.80 33.51 -11.23
CA ILE A 25 7.54 32.81 -11.52
C ILE A 25 7.64 31.32 -11.17
N LEU A 26 8.74 30.65 -11.55
CA LEU A 26 8.98 29.25 -11.19
C LEU A 26 9.06 29.05 -9.67
N GLY A 27 9.64 30.00 -8.94
CA GLY A 27 9.71 29.98 -7.48
C GLY A 27 8.33 30.05 -6.81
N ILE A 28 7.44 30.91 -7.31
CA ILE A 28 6.06 31.01 -6.80
C ILE A 28 5.27 29.73 -7.07
N ILE A 29 5.37 29.18 -8.30
CA ILE A 29 4.69 27.92 -8.65
C ILE A 29 5.22 26.77 -7.79
N ALA A 30 6.55 26.64 -7.66
CA ALA A 30 7.16 25.60 -6.84
C ALA A 30 6.74 25.68 -5.36
N ALA A 31 6.62 26.89 -4.80
CA ALA A 31 6.22 27.08 -3.42
C ALA A 31 4.79 26.57 -3.12
N ILE A 32 3.86 26.67 -4.08
CA ILE A 32 2.47 26.20 -3.91
C ILE A 32 2.33 24.72 -4.31
N ALA A 33 3.06 24.27 -5.33
CA ALA A 33 2.91 22.93 -5.90
C ALA A 33 3.49 21.81 -5.03
N VAL A 34 4.60 22.07 -4.32
CA VAL A 34 5.26 21.06 -3.48
C VAL A 34 4.37 20.52 -2.34
N PRO A 35 3.68 21.34 -1.52
CA PRO A 35 2.89 20.82 -0.41
C PRO A 35 1.68 19.97 -0.84
N SER A 36 1.19 20.09 -2.08
CA SER A 36 -0.01 19.38 -2.56
C SER A 36 0.20 17.89 -2.87
N ILE A 37 1.45 17.46 -3.06
CA ILE A 37 1.77 16.11 -3.56
C ILE A 37 1.90 15.08 -2.42
N GLY A 38 2.25 15.51 -1.21
CA GLY A 38 2.50 14.62 -0.06
C GLY A 38 1.30 13.74 0.29
N GLY A 39 0.13 14.34 0.52
CA GLY A 39 -1.08 13.59 0.90
C GLY A 39 -1.57 12.60 -0.16
N ILE A 40 -1.37 12.90 -1.45
CA ILE A 40 -1.73 11.96 -2.54
C ILE A 40 -0.82 10.74 -2.52
N ILE A 41 0.48 10.94 -2.28
CA ILE A 41 1.46 9.86 -2.17
C ILE A 41 1.12 8.97 -0.97
N ASP A 42 0.82 9.58 0.19
CA ASP A 42 0.52 8.83 1.41
C ASP A 42 -0.76 8.00 1.24
N ASN A 43 -1.82 8.57 0.66
CA ASN A 43 -3.03 7.83 0.32
C ASN A 43 -2.75 6.68 -0.65
N SER A 44 -1.90 6.89 -1.67
CA SER A 44 -1.53 5.84 -2.63
C SER A 44 -0.78 4.69 -1.96
N LYS A 45 0.08 4.98 -0.96
CA LYS A 45 0.75 3.94 -0.17
C LYS A 45 -0.24 3.18 0.70
N LYS A 46 -1.16 3.88 1.37
CA LYS A 46 -2.20 3.26 2.19
C LYS A 46 -3.08 2.32 1.36
N ASP A 47 -3.50 2.76 0.18
CA ASP A 47 -4.24 1.92 -0.78
C ASP A 47 -3.46 0.69 -1.20
N ALA A 48 -2.14 0.82 -1.39
CA ALA A 48 -1.28 -0.32 -1.73
C ALA A 48 -1.15 -1.33 -0.57
N HIS A 49 -1.08 -0.88 0.69
CA HIS A 49 -1.13 -1.78 1.86
C HIS A 49 -2.48 -2.52 1.93
N ILE A 50 -3.59 -1.82 1.69
CA ILE A 50 -4.93 -2.44 1.66
C ILE A 50 -5.03 -3.46 0.52
N ALA A 51 -4.51 -3.14 -0.67
CA ALA A 51 -4.50 -4.08 -1.79
C ALA A 51 -3.64 -5.33 -1.51
N ASN A 52 -2.50 -5.16 -0.84
CA ASN A 52 -1.67 -6.27 -0.38
C ASN A 52 -2.41 -7.15 0.63
N ALA A 53 -3.12 -6.54 1.59
CA ALA A 53 -3.98 -7.25 2.54
C ALA A 53 -5.10 -8.04 1.83
N GLU A 54 -5.79 -7.45 0.85
CA GLU A 54 -6.81 -8.12 0.05
C GLU A 54 -6.26 -9.31 -0.74
N GLN A 55 -5.05 -9.17 -1.29
CA GLN A 55 -4.36 -10.25 -1.99
C GLN A 55 -4.01 -11.38 -1.02
N MET A 56 -3.53 -11.07 0.18
CA MET A 56 -3.25 -12.05 1.23
C MET A 56 -4.51 -12.81 1.64
N VAL A 57 -5.62 -12.11 1.88
CA VAL A 57 -6.92 -12.74 2.21
C VAL A 57 -7.36 -13.72 1.12
N SER A 58 -7.26 -13.28 -0.14
CA SER A 58 -7.63 -14.13 -1.28
C SER A 58 -6.75 -15.39 -1.36
N SER A 59 -5.46 -15.25 -1.03
CA SER A 59 -4.47 -16.33 -1.04
C SER A 59 -4.67 -17.29 0.14
N ALA A 60 -4.91 -16.77 1.35
CA ALA A 60 -5.22 -17.54 2.55
C ALA A 60 -6.51 -18.36 2.38
N ARG A 61 -7.54 -17.76 1.78
CA ARG A 61 -8.77 -18.48 1.42
C ARG A 61 -8.50 -19.64 0.46
N LEU A 62 -7.64 -19.44 -0.55
CA LEU A 62 -7.27 -20.50 -1.47
C LEU A 62 -6.46 -21.60 -0.78
N ALA A 63 -5.55 -21.22 0.12
CA ALA A 63 -4.74 -22.12 0.92
C ALA A 63 -5.60 -23.00 1.84
N GLN A 64 -6.59 -22.39 2.51
CA GLN A 64 -7.56 -23.11 3.35
C GLN A 64 -8.38 -24.12 2.56
N VAL A 65 -8.92 -23.74 1.39
CA VAL A 65 -9.69 -24.66 0.53
C VAL A 65 -8.81 -25.80 -0.03
N SER A 66 -7.51 -25.57 -0.09
CA SER A 66 -6.52 -26.55 -0.56
C SER A 66 -5.92 -27.39 0.57
N ASP A 67 -6.45 -27.28 1.80
CA ASP A 67 -5.98 -27.96 3.01
C ASP A 67 -4.48 -27.75 3.30
N LEU A 68 -3.96 -26.54 3.08
CA LEU A 68 -2.61 -26.19 3.57
C LEU A 68 -2.60 -26.29 5.10
N ALA A 69 -1.71 -27.12 5.64
CA ALA A 69 -1.59 -27.31 7.08
C ALA A 69 -1.02 -26.05 7.75
N VAL A 70 -1.79 -25.46 8.65
CA VAL A 70 -1.40 -24.33 9.49
C VAL A 70 -1.92 -24.54 10.91
N ASP A 71 -1.56 -23.64 11.82
CA ASP A 71 -2.10 -23.63 13.16
C ASP A 71 -3.61 -23.35 13.11
N GLU A 72 -4.39 -24.35 13.56
CA GLU A 72 -5.85 -24.29 13.70
C GLU A 72 -6.18 -24.33 15.20
N GLU A 73 -6.90 -23.32 15.69
CA GLU A 73 -7.46 -23.30 17.04
C GLU A 73 -8.97 -23.04 16.98
N ASN A 74 -9.76 -24.02 17.42
CA ASN A 74 -11.23 -23.93 17.52
C ASN A 74 -12.00 -23.57 16.22
N GLY A 75 -11.41 -23.75 15.04
CA GLY A 75 -12.03 -23.37 13.75
C GLY A 75 -11.51 -22.05 13.19
N THR A 76 -10.55 -21.44 13.89
CA THR A 76 -9.76 -20.30 13.46
C THR A 76 -8.45 -20.79 12.84
N TYR A 77 -8.13 -20.32 11.63
CA TYR A 77 -6.93 -20.68 10.89
C TYR A 77 -6.06 -19.44 10.68
N GLU A 78 -4.78 -19.50 11.02
CA GLU A 78 -3.85 -18.39 10.79
C GLU A 78 -2.84 -18.73 9.69
N TYR A 79 -2.66 -17.85 8.71
CA TYR A 79 -1.70 -17.99 7.62
C TYR A 79 -0.75 -16.80 7.59
N SER A 80 0.55 -17.03 7.71
CA SER A 80 1.56 -15.99 7.50
C SER A 80 1.86 -15.77 6.01
N ILE A 81 2.49 -14.65 5.65
CA ILE A 81 3.01 -14.44 4.28
C ILE A 81 3.98 -15.57 3.93
N GLU A 82 4.82 -16.00 4.87
CA GLU A 82 5.77 -17.10 4.67
C GLU A 82 5.06 -18.40 4.27
N ASP A 83 4.01 -18.80 4.99
CA ASP A 83 3.22 -20.01 4.68
C ASP A 83 2.60 -19.94 3.28
N LEU A 84 2.07 -18.78 2.91
CA LEU A 84 1.40 -18.57 1.62
C LEU A 84 2.39 -18.56 0.45
N VAL A 85 3.59 -18.01 0.67
CA VAL A 85 4.67 -18.01 -0.34
C VAL A 85 5.25 -19.42 -0.50
N GLU A 86 5.55 -20.11 0.59
CA GLU A 86 6.05 -21.50 0.55
C GLU A 86 5.03 -22.46 -0.04
N GLY A 87 3.74 -22.26 0.28
CA GLY A 87 2.61 -22.99 -0.31
C GLY A 87 2.33 -22.66 -1.78
N GLY A 88 2.94 -21.59 -2.31
CA GLY A 88 2.77 -21.16 -3.71
C GLY A 88 1.41 -20.51 -4.00
N TYR A 89 0.74 -19.99 -2.98
CA TYR A 89 -0.57 -19.31 -3.10
C TYR A 89 -0.42 -17.83 -3.41
N ILE A 90 0.71 -17.22 -3.04
CA ILE A 90 1.02 -15.81 -3.30
C ILE A 90 2.49 -15.65 -3.70
N GLU A 91 2.79 -14.65 -4.52
CA GLU A 91 4.18 -14.21 -4.75
C GLU A 91 4.65 -13.33 -3.60
N ASN A 92 5.96 -13.08 -3.52
CA ASN A 92 6.51 -12.18 -2.49
C ASN A 92 5.83 -10.81 -2.56
N VAL A 93 5.17 -10.44 -1.47
CA VAL A 93 4.48 -9.16 -1.33
C VAL A 93 5.45 -8.17 -0.69
N GLU A 94 5.65 -7.02 -1.33
CA GLU A 94 6.53 -5.98 -0.81
C GLU A 94 5.73 -4.82 -0.20
N SER A 95 6.29 -4.24 0.87
CA SER A 95 5.75 -3.04 1.49
C SER A 95 5.90 -1.83 0.56
N PRO A 96 4.83 -1.06 0.29
CA PRO A 96 4.88 0.08 -0.59
C PRO A 96 5.61 1.27 0.08
N GLY A 97 6.63 1.79 -0.60
CA GLY A 97 7.36 2.98 -0.17
C GLY A 97 8.76 2.67 0.35
N ASN A 98 9.24 3.47 1.30
CA ASN A 98 10.61 3.38 1.81
C ASN A 98 10.65 3.07 3.32
N ASN A 99 9.57 2.51 3.86
CA ASN A 99 9.31 2.43 5.30
C ASN A 99 9.69 1.05 5.88
N GLY A 100 10.46 0.26 5.14
CA GLY A 100 10.86 -1.11 5.51
C GLY A 100 9.97 -2.17 4.85
N PRO A 101 10.44 -3.43 4.75
CA PRO A 101 9.65 -4.54 4.23
C PRO A 101 8.67 -5.06 5.29
N TYR A 102 7.75 -5.91 4.86
CA TYR A 102 6.92 -6.68 5.78
C TYR A 102 7.75 -7.73 6.52
N ASP A 103 7.39 -7.99 7.76
CA ASP A 103 7.81 -9.20 8.45
C ASP A 103 6.95 -10.36 7.94
N HIS A 104 7.52 -11.26 7.14
CA HIS A 104 6.76 -12.32 6.48
C HIS A 104 6.22 -13.38 7.45
N SER A 105 6.87 -13.58 8.60
CA SER A 105 6.44 -14.56 9.60
C SER A 105 5.38 -13.97 10.54
N ASN A 106 5.42 -12.66 10.79
CA ASN A 106 4.47 -11.98 11.69
C ASN A 106 3.33 -11.23 10.97
N SER A 107 3.36 -11.16 9.64
CA SER A 107 2.23 -10.65 8.84
C SER A 107 1.29 -11.81 8.52
N THR A 108 0.10 -11.79 9.12
CA THR A 108 -0.81 -12.93 9.11
C THR A 108 -2.20 -12.56 8.60
N VAL A 109 -2.90 -13.58 8.11
CA VAL A 109 -4.35 -13.57 7.88
C VAL A 109 -4.97 -14.64 8.75
N GLU A 110 -5.85 -14.21 9.64
CA GLU A 110 -6.69 -15.09 10.43
C GLU A 110 -8.04 -15.27 9.72
N ILE A 111 -8.47 -16.52 9.58
CA ILE A 111 -9.78 -16.90 9.05
C ILE A 111 -10.56 -17.56 10.17
N ASP A 112 -11.56 -16.87 10.69
CA ASP A 112 -12.46 -17.41 11.71
C ASP A 112 -13.72 -17.99 11.06
N ASN A 113 -13.85 -19.32 11.12
CA ASN A 113 -15.06 -20.05 10.72
C ASN A 113 -15.95 -20.41 11.93
N SER A 114 -15.55 -20.01 13.13
CA SER A 114 -16.27 -20.28 14.37
C SER A 114 -17.49 -19.39 14.41
N GLY A 115 -18.61 -19.88 13.89
CA GLY A 115 -19.90 -19.28 14.23
C GLY A 115 -20.04 -19.32 15.74
N ASP A 116 -20.34 -18.17 16.37
CA ASP A 116 -20.58 -18.08 17.81
C ASP A 116 -21.50 -19.24 18.20
N GLY A 117 -21.03 -20.12 19.07
CA GLY A 117 -21.57 -21.47 19.31
C GLY A 117 -22.95 -21.52 19.98
N ASP A 118 -23.96 -20.89 19.39
CA ASP A 118 -25.35 -20.85 19.83
C ASP A 118 -26.30 -21.30 18.70
N GLY A 119 -26.01 -22.45 18.10
CA GLY A 119 -27.01 -23.40 17.60
C GLY A 119 -28.14 -22.88 16.70
N ASP A 120 -27.92 -21.87 15.86
CA ASP A 120 -28.86 -21.43 14.84
C ASP A 120 -28.31 -21.75 13.44
N ASP A 121 -29.12 -22.43 12.64
CA ASP A 121 -28.80 -22.84 11.28
C ASP A 121 -28.54 -21.61 10.39
N GLY A 122 -27.28 -21.34 10.05
CA GLY A 122 -26.96 -20.43 8.96
C GLY A 122 -25.46 -20.39 8.72
N ASN A 123 -25.07 -20.68 7.49
CA ASN A 123 -23.75 -20.38 6.94
C ASN A 123 -23.38 -18.91 7.22
N GLU A 124 -22.72 -18.64 8.34
CA GLU A 124 -22.07 -17.37 8.63
C GLU A 124 -20.85 -17.27 7.71
N ASN A 125 -20.66 -16.10 7.09
CA ASN A 125 -19.48 -15.90 6.24
C ASN A 125 -18.24 -15.85 7.15
N PRO A 126 -17.13 -16.51 6.78
CA PRO A 126 -15.90 -16.42 7.54
C PRO A 126 -15.47 -14.96 7.71
N THR A 127 -15.00 -14.64 8.91
CA THR A 127 -14.37 -13.34 9.19
C THR A 127 -12.89 -13.43 8.84
N TYR A 128 -12.37 -12.41 8.16
CA TYR A 128 -10.96 -12.33 7.80
C TYR A 128 -10.33 -11.14 8.51
N THR A 129 -9.37 -11.42 9.39
CA THR A 129 -8.58 -10.42 10.12
C THR A 129 -7.16 -10.42 9.59
N ILE A 130 -6.60 -9.24 9.35
CA ILE A 130 -5.31 -9.07 8.67
C ILE A 130 -4.37 -8.27 9.56
N LYS A 131 -3.14 -8.76 9.63
CA LYS A 131 -2.01 -8.08 10.24
C LYS A 131 -0.88 -7.94 9.22
N LEU A 132 -0.39 -6.72 9.05
CA LEU A 132 0.82 -6.45 8.26
C LEU A 132 1.89 -5.89 9.19
N ALA A 133 2.78 -6.75 9.67
CA ALA A 133 3.85 -6.38 10.59
C ALA A 133 5.06 -5.81 9.83
N ALA A 134 5.78 -4.87 10.43
CA ALA A 134 7.04 -4.36 9.91
C ALA A 134 8.23 -5.15 10.47
N GLU A 135 9.27 -5.38 9.66
CA GLU A 135 10.47 -6.14 10.07
C GLU A 135 11.22 -5.48 11.25
N GLU A 136 11.18 -4.15 11.34
CA GLU A 136 11.82 -3.38 12.41
C GLU A 136 10.93 -3.25 13.67
N GLY A 137 9.75 -3.88 13.68
CA GLY A 137 8.76 -3.83 14.75
C GLY A 137 7.62 -2.85 14.49
N GLY A 138 6.47 -3.11 15.12
CA GLY A 138 5.20 -2.42 14.89
C GLY A 138 4.47 -2.93 13.64
N ASN A 139 3.35 -2.29 13.29
CA ASN A 139 2.46 -2.79 12.25
C ASN A 139 1.99 -1.68 11.30
N TYR A 140 1.94 -2.00 10.01
CA TYR A 140 1.26 -1.18 9.01
C TYR A 140 -0.26 -1.33 9.10
N ILE A 141 -0.73 -2.52 9.48
CA ILE A 141 -2.14 -2.84 9.76
C ILE A 141 -2.15 -3.75 11.00
N SER A 142 -2.92 -3.37 12.02
CA SER A 142 -2.94 -4.03 13.33
C SER A 142 -4.26 -4.79 13.56
N ASP A 143 -4.31 -6.06 13.13
CA ASP A 143 -5.44 -6.97 13.38
C ASP A 143 -6.79 -6.38 12.94
N GLU A 144 -6.88 -5.96 11.69
CA GLU A 144 -8.06 -5.30 11.14
C GLU A 144 -8.86 -6.24 10.24
N THR A 145 -10.19 -6.14 10.31
CA THR A 145 -11.05 -6.93 9.41
C THR A 145 -10.96 -6.43 7.97
N ILE A 146 -11.08 -7.33 7.00
CA ILE A 146 -11.05 -6.96 5.58
C ILE A 146 -12.16 -5.95 5.22
N ASP A 147 -13.31 -6.03 5.88
CA ASP A 147 -14.42 -5.13 5.65
C ASP A 147 -14.16 -3.73 6.25
N ALA A 148 -13.46 -3.65 7.39
CA ALA A 148 -12.99 -2.38 7.94
C ALA A 148 -11.96 -1.70 7.02
N LEU A 149 -11.04 -2.47 6.44
CA LEU A 149 -10.04 -1.96 5.48
C LEU A 149 -10.66 -1.49 4.17
N ARG A 150 -11.76 -2.10 3.74
CA ARG A 150 -12.51 -1.65 2.55
C ARG A 150 -13.27 -0.35 2.79
N GLY A 151 -13.63 -0.08 4.05
CA GLY A 151 -14.37 1.11 4.46
C GLY A 151 -15.80 1.13 3.94
N SER A 152 -16.70 1.75 4.70
CA SER A 152 -18.06 2.02 4.24
C SER A 152 -18.19 3.40 3.60
N GLU A 153 -17.27 4.30 3.95
CA GLU A 153 -17.15 5.68 3.46
C GLU A 153 -15.71 5.97 2.98
N ASP A 154 -15.56 7.03 2.17
CA ASP A 154 -14.25 7.46 1.66
C ASP A 154 -13.29 7.76 2.83
N ASP A 155 -12.15 7.06 2.87
CA ASP A 155 -11.01 7.21 3.80
C ASP A 155 -11.02 6.41 5.13
N GLU A 156 -12.11 5.75 5.54
CA GLU A 156 -12.13 4.99 6.81
C GLU A 156 -11.06 3.90 6.87
N GLY A 157 -10.97 3.06 5.83
CA GLY A 157 -9.96 2.01 5.74
C GLY A 157 -8.53 2.54 5.70
N ARG A 158 -8.32 3.75 5.16
CA ARG A 158 -7.00 4.39 5.16
C ARG A 158 -6.57 4.84 6.55
N GLU A 159 -7.50 5.15 7.46
CA GLU A 159 -7.16 5.54 8.84
C GLU A 159 -6.55 4.37 9.62
N LEU A 160 -6.91 3.14 9.27
CA LEU A 160 -6.40 1.90 9.87
C LEU A 160 -5.00 1.51 9.38
N VAL A 161 -4.46 2.21 8.37
CA VAL A 161 -3.11 1.99 7.86
C VAL A 161 -2.13 3.01 8.44
N ASP A 162 -1.16 2.52 9.20
CA ASP A 162 0.01 3.30 9.64
C ASP A 162 1.15 3.15 8.64
N LEU A 163 1.56 4.24 8.00
CA LEU A 163 2.68 4.21 7.05
C LEU A 163 4.04 4.10 7.73
N ASN A 164 4.15 4.46 9.01
CA ASN A 164 5.43 4.38 9.71
C ASN A 164 5.71 2.98 10.25
N GLY A 165 4.68 2.14 10.35
CA GLY A 165 4.80 0.82 10.96
C GLY A 165 5.12 0.89 12.44
N ASP A 166 4.77 1.99 13.14
CA ASP A 166 5.12 2.21 14.55
C ASP A 166 4.05 1.67 15.52
N ASN A 167 2.90 1.25 14.99
CA ASN A 167 1.69 0.87 15.74
C ASN A 167 1.75 -0.52 16.39
#